data_AF-A0AA86QS82-F1
#
_entry.id   AF-A0AA86QS82-F1
#
_cell.length_a   1.000
_cell.length_b   1.000
_cell.length_c   1.000
_cell.angle_alpha   90.00
_cell.angle_beta   90.00
_cell.angle_gamma   90.00
#
_symmetry.space_group_name_H-M   'P 1'
#
loop_
_entity.id
_entity.type
_entity.pdbx_description
1 polymer ?
#
loop_
_entity_poly.entity_id
_entity_poly.type
_entity_poly.pdbx_seq_one_letter_code
_entity_poly.pdbx_strand_id
1 'polypeptide(L)'
;MLANYQNTKYYQQYLENSTKINNLELKVTQFQLINQRNTNQYLQNQVLQQTEFNQLLFSELDNKCEQLSTQITCSQNLEIQKSELQLQNVQIYNIVQNQKEELNSMIQTIQLKDQRILELENEMLQLNNQQIQIKYNNQKNEEKIYNKIIPDTQQQQQQTPQLIDQNYIQKSQKSFLSQTGSQKSFAVAIEVPINQNIEPQSLLNEKSNSEQISTLNDLLEGLLAFENQSHQSLLSEQNDSQSASNQQPSEMNLPAKSSTQIQSQPESTASVHKKKKTMKSIKDSQIW
;
A
#
# COMPACT_ATOMS: atom_id res chain seq x y z
N MET A 1 -71.73 23.02 94.54
CA MET A 1 -72.17 23.42 93.18
C MET A 1 -71.05 24.14 92.41
N LEU A 2 -70.49 25.26 92.93
CA LEU A 2 -69.39 26.01 92.29
C LEU A 2 -68.14 25.17 91.95
N ALA A 3 -67.66 24.31 92.87
CA ALA A 3 -66.49 23.46 92.63
C ALA A 3 -66.69 22.44 91.48
N ASN A 4 -67.88 21.85 91.34
CA ASN A 4 -68.19 20.93 90.24
C ASN A 4 -68.22 21.63 88.89
N TYR A 5 -68.73 22.87 88.82
CA TYR A 5 -68.75 23.66 87.58
C TYR A 5 -67.32 23.99 87.10
N GLN A 6 -66.43 24.39 88.03
CA GLN A 6 -65.04 24.66 87.70
C GLN A 6 -64.31 23.40 87.19
N ASN A 7 -64.51 22.25 87.85
CA ASN A 7 -63.92 20.98 87.41
C ASN A 7 -64.39 20.55 86.01
N THR A 8 -65.69 20.68 85.71
CA THR A 8 -66.22 20.38 84.37
C THR A 8 -65.60 21.29 83.31
N LYS A 9 -65.39 22.59 83.60
CA LYS A 9 -64.76 23.53 82.68
C LYS A 9 -63.31 23.16 82.36
N TYR A 10 -62.51 22.81 83.37
CA TYR A 10 -61.12 22.40 83.17
C TYR A 10 -61.03 21.08 82.39
N TYR A 11 -61.91 20.11 82.68
CA TYR A 11 -61.94 18.86 81.95
C TYR A 11 -62.32 19.04 80.47
N GLN A 12 -63.31 19.89 80.17
CA GLN A 12 -63.66 20.23 78.78
C GLN A 12 -62.48 20.90 78.04
N GLN A 13 -61.82 21.86 78.68
CA GLN A 13 -60.63 22.50 78.10
C GLN A 13 -59.48 21.51 77.87
N TYR A 14 -59.28 20.57 78.80
CA TYR A 14 -58.29 19.50 78.63
C TYR A 14 -58.61 18.62 77.41
N LEU A 15 -59.87 18.20 77.23
CA LEU A 15 -60.28 17.40 76.06
C LEU A 15 -60.12 18.17 74.74
N GLU A 16 -60.46 19.45 74.70
CA GLU A 16 -60.24 20.30 73.52
C GLU A 16 -58.76 20.41 73.18
N ASN A 17 -57.91 20.63 74.18
CA ASN A 17 -56.46 20.73 73.98
C ASN A 17 -55.86 19.38 73.56
N SER A 18 -56.29 18.27 74.16
CA SER A 18 -55.87 16.93 73.77
C SER A 18 -56.25 16.63 72.31
N THR A 19 -57.46 17.00 71.90
CA THR A 19 -57.90 16.85 70.50
C THR A 19 -57.08 17.72 69.55
N LYS A 20 -56.76 18.96 69.93
CA LYS A 20 -55.89 19.86 69.15
C LYS A 20 -54.48 19.30 69.00
N ILE A 21 -53.91 18.74 70.08
CA ILE A 21 -52.59 18.11 70.08
C ILE A 21 -52.59 16.90 69.13
N ASN A 22 -53.55 15.97 69.26
CA ASN A 22 -53.64 14.80 68.40
C ASN A 22 -53.78 15.18 66.91
N ASN A 23 -54.57 16.22 66.61
CA ASN A 23 -54.70 16.73 65.23
C ASN A 23 -53.40 17.35 64.70
N LEU A 24 -52.63 18.02 65.56
CA LEU A 24 -51.32 18.56 65.19
C LEU A 24 -50.31 17.44 64.95
N GLU A 25 -50.25 16.44 65.83
CA GLU A 25 -49.39 15.25 65.66
C GLU A 25 -49.71 14.50 64.36
N LEU A 26 -50.99 14.33 64.05
CA LEU A 26 -51.43 13.73 62.79
C LEU A 26 -50.96 14.56 61.58
N LYS A 27 -51.11 15.90 61.62
CA LYS A 27 -50.65 16.78 60.53
C LYS A 27 -49.14 16.75 60.35
N VAL A 28 -48.37 16.73 61.44
CA VAL A 28 -46.89 16.61 61.39
C VAL A 28 -46.49 15.28 60.76
N THR A 29 -47.12 14.18 61.18
CA THR A 29 -46.86 12.84 60.62
C THR A 29 -47.20 12.78 59.12
N GLN A 30 -48.35 13.35 58.71
CA GLN A 30 -48.73 13.44 57.30
C GLN A 30 -47.73 14.25 56.48
N PHE A 31 -47.29 15.41 57.00
CA PHE A 31 -46.29 16.25 56.34
C PHE A 31 -44.95 15.53 56.18
N GLN A 32 -44.49 14.83 57.21
CA GLN A 32 -43.26 14.02 57.16
C GLN A 32 -43.36 12.90 56.13
N LEU A 33 -44.47 12.16 56.08
CA LEU A 33 -44.70 11.10 55.09
C LEU A 33 -44.74 11.63 53.65
N ILE A 34 -45.40 12.75 53.43
CA ILE A 34 -45.45 13.39 52.09
C ILE A 34 -44.05 13.81 51.66
N ASN A 35 -43.29 14.47 52.54
CA ASN A 35 -41.92 14.86 52.24
C ASN A 35 -41.01 13.66 51.98
N GLN A 36 -41.10 12.62 52.81
CA GLN A 36 -40.31 11.40 52.62
C GLN A 36 -40.64 10.73 51.28
N ARG A 37 -41.92 10.66 50.90
CA ARG A 37 -42.34 10.12 49.60
C ARG A 37 -41.79 10.95 48.44
N ASN A 38 -41.90 12.27 48.51
CA ASN A 38 -41.40 13.16 47.46
C ASN A 38 -39.88 13.08 47.33
N THR A 39 -39.13 13.04 48.44
CA THR A 39 -37.68 12.86 48.43
C THR A 39 -37.29 11.51 47.84
N ASN A 40 -37.96 10.42 48.22
CA ASN A 40 -37.69 9.10 47.66
C ASN A 40 -37.98 9.04 46.16
N GLN A 41 -39.09 9.64 45.71
CA GLN A 41 -39.43 9.69 44.29
C GLN A 41 -38.40 10.51 43.50
N TYR A 42 -37.96 11.65 44.04
CA TYR A 42 -36.91 12.46 43.41
C TYR A 42 -35.59 11.69 43.29
N LEU A 43 -35.15 11.02 44.38
CA LEU A 43 -33.94 10.21 44.36
C LEU A 43 -34.04 9.03 43.39
N GLN A 44 -35.19 8.35 43.33
CA GLN A 44 -35.43 7.27 42.39
C GLN A 44 -35.31 7.75 40.94
N ASN A 45 -35.89 8.91 40.61
CA ASN A 45 -35.78 9.50 39.28
C ASN A 45 -34.33 9.88 38.94
N GLN A 46 -33.58 10.43 39.89
CA GLN A 46 -32.15 10.74 39.70
C GLN A 46 -31.32 9.48 39.42
N VAL A 47 -31.54 8.41 40.19
CA VAL A 47 -30.85 7.13 39.97
C VAL A 47 -31.20 6.53 38.61
N LEU A 48 -32.47 6.58 38.21
CA LEU A 48 -32.92 6.09 36.91
C LEU A 48 -32.24 6.85 35.77
N GLN A 49 -32.29 8.18 35.80
CA GLN A 49 -31.65 9.04 34.80
C GLN A 49 -30.14 8.79 34.72
N GLN A 50 -29.46 8.66 35.86
CA GLN A 50 -28.03 8.36 35.89
C GLN A 50 -27.74 6.98 35.28
N THR A 51 -28.59 5.99 35.54
CA THR A 51 -28.42 4.63 35.01
C THR A 51 -28.62 4.61 33.50
N GLU A 52 -29.68 5.24 32.99
CA GLU A 52 -29.96 5.35 31.55
C GLU A 52 -28.84 6.11 30.83
N PHE A 53 -28.38 7.22 31.40
CA PHE A 53 -27.26 7.98 30.87
C PHE A 53 -25.98 7.14 30.79
N ASN A 54 -25.64 6.42 31.86
CA ASN A 54 -24.45 5.58 31.88
C ASN A 54 -24.55 4.43 30.87
N GLN A 55 -25.71 3.80 30.72
CA GLN A 55 -25.91 2.75 29.73
C GLN A 55 -25.69 3.27 28.31
N LEU A 56 -26.24 4.44 27.98
CA LEU A 56 -26.03 5.08 26.69
C LEU A 56 -24.55 5.42 26.47
N LEU A 57 -23.91 6.04 27.47
CA LEU A 57 -22.51 6.43 27.40
C LEU A 57 -21.58 5.23 27.19
N PHE A 58 -21.77 4.14 27.95
CA PHE A 58 -20.93 2.95 27.81
C PHE A 58 -21.17 2.23 26.49
N SER A 59 -22.42 2.13 26.04
CA SER A 59 -22.73 1.58 24.71
C SER A 59 -22.07 2.38 23.59
N GLU A 60 -22.09 3.72 23.64
CA GLU A 60 -21.42 4.55 22.63
C GLU A 60 -19.89 4.41 22.69
N LEU A 61 -19.31 4.32 23.89
CA LEU A 61 -17.89 4.08 24.09
C LEU A 61 -17.45 2.72 23.54
N ASP A 62 -18.21 1.66 23.81
CA ASP A 62 -17.93 0.31 23.31
C ASP A 62 -17.95 0.28 21.78
N ASN A 63 -18.98 0.88 21.16
CA ASN A 63 -19.09 0.99 19.70
C ASN A 63 -17.90 1.76 19.09
N LYS A 64 -17.46 2.87 19.71
CA LYS A 64 -16.29 3.63 19.25
C LYS A 64 -15.00 2.84 19.40
N CYS A 65 -14.85 2.08 20.48
CA CYS A 65 -13.70 1.19 20.68
C CYS A 65 -13.63 0.09 19.63
N GLU A 66 -14.75 -0.55 19.29
CA GLU A 66 -14.81 -1.58 18.24
C GLU A 66 -14.46 -1.02 16.85
N GLN A 67 -14.99 0.16 16.51
CA GLN A 67 -14.66 0.83 15.25
C GLN A 67 -13.17 1.16 15.15
N LEU A 68 -12.59 1.74 16.21
CA LEU A 68 -11.15 2.05 16.26
C LEU A 68 -10.29 0.78 16.20
N SER A 69 -10.67 -0.29 16.89
CA SER A 69 -9.96 -1.58 16.85
C SER A 69 -9.93 -2.16 15.43
N THR A 70 -11.08 -2.10 14.73
CA THR A 70 -11.18 -2.55 13.34
C THR A 70 -10.32 -1.70 12.42
N GLN A 71 -10.32 -0.37 12.61
CA GLN A 71 -9.49 0.55 11.85
C GLN A 71 -7.99 0.30 12.05
N ILE A 72 -7.55 0.12 13.30
CA ILE A 72 -6.15 -0.20 13.62
C ILE A 72 -5.72 -1.50 12.94
N THR A 73 -6.55 -2.55 13.02
CA THR A 73 -6.25 -3.84 12.39
C THR A 73 -6.15 -3.70 10.87
N CYS A 74 -7.06 -2.95 10.24
CA CYS A 74 -7.02 -2.65 8.81
C CYS A 74 -5.73 -1.91 8.42
N SER A 75 -5.35 -0.87 9.18
CA SER A 75 -4.11 -0.11 8.94
C SER A 75 -2.85 -0.97 9.07
N GLN A 76 -2.79 -1.86 10.05
CA GLN A 76 -1.66 -2.80 10.21
C GLN A 76 -1.56 -3.78 9.03
N ASN A 77 -2.69 -4.33 8.57
CA ASN A 77 -2.70 -5.23 7.42
C ASN A 77 -2.24 -4.54 6.13
N LEU A 78 -2.64 -3.28 5.92
CA LEU A 78 -2.19 -2.48 4.77
C LEU A 78 -0.68 -2.20 4.83
N GLU A 79 -0.13 -1.92 6.02
CA GLU A 79 1.32 -1.72 6.20
C GLU A 79 2.13 -2.99 5.91
N ILE A 80 1.62 -4.15 6.33
CA ILE A 80 2.21 -5.46 6.00
C ILE A 80 2.20 -5.68 4.48
N GLN A 81 1.04 -5.52 3.82
CA GLN A 81 0.93 -5.71 2.36
C GLN A 81 1.82 -4.76 1.58
N LYS A 82 1.93 -3.49 2.01
CA LYS A 82 2.84 -2.51 1.40
C LYS A 82 4.30 -2.96 1.50
N SER A 83 4.71 -3.47 2.66
CA SER A 83 6.07 -3.95 2.90
C SER A 83 6.38 -5.19 2.04
N GLU A 84 5.43 -6.11 1.91
CA GLU A 84 5.54 -7.29 1.04
C GLU A 84 5.69 -6.91 -0.43
N LEU A 85 4.88 -5.95 -0.93
CA LEU A 85 4.99 -5.43 -2.29
C LEU A 85 6.34 -4.74 -2.55
N GLN A 86 6.84 -3.97 -1.58
CA GLN A 86 8.17 -3.36 -1.68
C GLN A 86 9.28 -4.43 -1.79
N LEU A 87 9.19 -5.51 -1.02
CA LEU A 87 10.13 -6.63 -1.09
C LEU A 87 10.06 -7.33 -2.46
N GLN A 88 8.86 -7.60 -2.98
CA GLN A 88 8.67 -8.20 -4.29
C GLN A 88 9.27 -7.32 -5.40
N ASN A 89 9.07 -6.00 -5.34
CA ASN A 89 9.65 -5.06 -6.31
C ASN A 89 11.19 -5.10 -6.30
N VAL A 90 11.81 -5.19 -5.13
CA VAL A 90 13.28 -5.34 -5.01
C VAL A 90 13.73 -6.67 -5.63
N GLN A 91 13.01 -7.77 -5.39
CA GLN A 91 13.33 -9.06 -5.98
C GLN A 91 13.23 -9.04 -7.51
N ILE A 92 12.17 -8.46 -8.07
CA ILE A 92 11.98 -8.30 -9.51
C ILE A 92 13.12 -7.48 -10.10
N TYR A 93 13.48 -6.34 -9.46
CA TYR A 93 14.60 -5.53 -9.89
C TYR A 93 15.91 -6.34 -9.97
N ASN A 94 16.20 -7.15 -8.95
CA ASN A 94 17.41 -7.99 -8.93
C ASN A 94 17.40 -9.06 -10.03
N ILE A 95 16.27 -9.71 -10.29
CA ILE A 95 16.13 -10.68 -11.38
C ILE A 95 16.40 -10.00 -12.73
N VAL A 96 15.82 -8.83 -12.96
CA VAL A 96 16.00 -8.07 -14.22
C VAL A 96 17.46 -7.64 -14.39
N GLN A 97 18.15 -7.20 -13.33
CA GLN A 97 19.58 -6.90 -13.40
C GLN A 97 20.42 -8.12 -13.74
N ASN A 98 20.18 -9.27 -13.09
CA ASN A 98 20.91 -10.50 -13.37
C ASN A 98 20.72 -10.97 -14.83
N GLN A 99 19.48 -10.93 -15.34
CA GLN A 99 19.20 -11.29 -16.74
C GLN A 99 19.89 -10.34 -17.72
N LYS A 100 19.97 -9.05 -17.40
CA LYS A 100 20.68 -8.05 -18.22
C LYS A 100 22.18 -8.33 -18.25
N GLU A 101 22.79 -8.68 -17.12
CA GLU A 101 24.20 -9.05 -17.05
C GLU A 101 24.49 -10.32 -17.86
N GLU A 102 23.65 -11.34 -17.74
CA GLU A 102 23.77 -12.58 -18.51
C GLU A 102 23.65 -12.33 -20.02
N LEU A 103 22.69 -11.49 -20.44
CA LEU A 103 22.53 -11.10 -21.84
C LEU A 103 23.77 -10.36 -22.37
N ASN A 104 24.34 -9.44 -21.60
CA ASN A 104 25.55 -8.74 -21.99
C ASN A 104 26.74 -9.70 -22.17
N SER A 105 26.87 -10.70 -21.28
CA SER A 105 27.88 -11.77 -21.42
C SER A 105 27.68 -12.59 -22.70
N MET A 106 26.44 -12.95 -23.01
CA MET A 106 26.10 -13.66 -24.25
C MET A 106 26.43 -12.83 -25.49
N ILE A 107 26.10 -11.54 -25.49
CA ILE A 107 26.44 -10.61 -26.59
C ILE A 107 27.96 -10.55 -26.80
N GLN A 108 28.74 -10.41 -25.72
CA GLN A 108 30.21 -10.40 -25.81
C GLN A 108 30.75 -11.72 -26.40
N THR A 109 30.16 -12.86 -26.01
CA THR A 109 30.54 -14.17 -26.54
C THR A 109 30.24 -14.28 -28.04
N ILE A 110 29.09 -13.76 -28.49
CA ILE A 110 28.74 -13.72 -29.92
C ILE A 110 29.72 -12.84 -30.69
N GLN A 111 30.02 -11.64 -30.19
CA GLN A 111 30.98 -10.72 -30.81
C GLN A 111 32.37 -11.36 -30.98
N LEU A 112 32.85 -12.08 -29.96
CA LEU A 112 34.11 -12.82 -30.04
C LEU A 112 34.07 -13.94 -31.08
N LYS A 113 32.94 -14.66 -31.18
CA LYS A 113 32.75 -15.72 -32.19
C LYS A 113 32.66 -15.15 -33.61
N ASP A 114 31.97 -14.04 -33.81
CA ASP A 114 31.88 -13.34 -35.10
C ASP A 114 33.26 -12.85 -35.55
N GLN A 115 34.05 -12.29 -34.63
CA GLN A 115 35.44 -11.91 -34.91
C GLN A 115 36.26 -13.13 -35.35
N ARG A 116 36.11 -14.27 -34.66
CA ARG A 116 36.82 -15.51 -35.01
C ARG A 116 36.38 -16.06 -36.37
N ILE A 117 35.10 -15.99 -36.71
CA ILE A 117 34.61 -16.38 -38.03
C ILE A 117 35.27 -15.53 -39.11
N LEU A 118 35.34 -14.21 -38.92
CA LEU A 118 35.96 -13.29 -39.87
C LEU A 118 37.47 -13.55 -40.04
N GLU A 119 38.17 -13.92 -38.98
CA GLU A 119 39.57 -14.38 -39.07
C GLU A 119 39.70 -15.65 -39.92
N LEU A 120 38.85 -16.66 -39.67
CA LEU A 120 38.86 -17.92 -40.42
C LEU A 120 38.50 -17.73 -41.91
N GLU A 121 37.56 -16.84 -42.23
CA GLU A 121 37.23 -16.48 -43.61
C GLU A 121 38.44 -15.86 -44.33
N ASN A 122 39.20 -15.00 -43.63
CA ASN A 122 40.43 -14.43 -44.17
C ASN A 122 41.53 -15.49 -44.36
N GLU A 123 41.73 -16.39 -43.39
CA GLU A 123 42.67 -17.52 -43.52
C GLU A 123 42.30 -18.42 -44.72
N MET A 124 41.01 -18.74 -44.90
CA MET A 124 40.54 -19.53 -46.03
C MET A 124 40.81 -18.83 -47.37
N LEU A 125 40.55 -17.52 -47.45
CA LEU A 125 40.83 -16.73 -48.65
C LEU A 125 42.32 -16.72 -48.98
N GLN A 126 43.20 -16.59 -47.97
CA GLN A 126 44.64 -16.66 -48.15
C GLN A 126 45.09 -18.04 -48.66
N LEU A 127 44.59 -19.12 -48.06
CA LEU A 127 44.88 -20.49 -48.49
C LEU A 127 44.41 -20.75 -49.93
N ASN A 128 43.23 -20.24 -50.30
CA ASN A 128 42.71 -20.35 -51.66
C ASN A 128 43.61 -19.61 -52.67
N ASN A 129 44.03 -18.39 -52.36
CA ASN A 129 44.96 -17.64 -53.18
C ASN A 129 46.31 -18.36 -53.36
N GLN A 130 46.85 -18.96 -52.29
CA GLN A 130 48.06 -19.78 -52.37
C GLN A 130 47.86 -21.01 -53.27
N GLN A 131 46.72 -21.70 -53.16
CA GLN A 131 46.41 -22.85 -54.01
C GLN A 131 46.34 -22.46 -55.49
N ILE A 132 45.75 -21.31 -55.81
CA ILE A 132 45.71 -20.77 -57.17
C ILE A 132 47.13 -20.51 -57.68
N GLN A 133 48.00 -19.91 -56.87
CA GLN A 133 49.41 -19.68 -57.25
C GLN A 133 50.16 -20.99 -57.51
N ILE A 134 49.96 -22.01 -56.67
CA ILE A 134 50.56 -23.33 -56.86
C ILE A 134 50.08 -23.96 -58.18
N LYS A 135 48.77 -23.93 -58.45
CA LYS A 135 48.19 -24.45 -59.71
C LYS A 135 48.79 -23.76 -60.92
N TYR A 136 48.89 -22.42 -60.87
CA TYR A 136 49.48 -21.64 -61.95
C TYR A 136 50.96 -21.97 -62.19
N ASN A 137 51.75 -22.10 -61.12
CA ASN A 137 53.16 -22.46 -61.23
C ASN A 137 53.36 -23.87 -61.79
N ASN A 138 52.50 -24.82 -61.42
CA ASN A 138 52.53 -26.18 -61.95
C ASN A 138 52.21 -26.19 -63.46
N GLN A 139 51.19 -25.46 -63.90
CA GLN A 139 50.88 -25.33 -65.34
C GLN A 139 52.05 -24.76 -66.14
N LYS A 140 52.68 -23.69 -65.65
CA LYS A 140 53.88 -23.13 -66.30
C LYS A 140 55.06 -24.10 -66.34
N ASN A 141 55.21 -24.93 -65.32
CA ASN A 141 56.25 -25.96 -65.30
C ASN A 141 55.93 -27.10 -66.27
N GLU A 142 54.67 -27.51 -66.38
CA GLU A 142 54.23 -28.48 -67.40
C GLU A 142 54.47 -27.93 -68.81
N GLU A 143 54.14 -26.66 -69.10
CA GLU A 143 54.48 -26.00 -70.38
C GLU A 143 55.99 -25.98 -70.66
N LYS A 144 56.82 -25.73 -69.64
CA LYS A 144 58.28 -25.80 -69.76
C LYS A 144 58.78 -27.23 -70.03
N ILE A 145 58.14 -28.24 -69.45
CA ILE A 145 58.48 -29.65 -69.67
C ILE A 145 58.07 -30.07 -71.08
N TYR A 146 56.86 -29.72 -71.53
CA TYR A 146 56.40 -29.96 -72.90
C TYR A 146 57.31 -29.29 -73.95
N ASN A 147 57.73 -28.05 -73.72
CA ASN A 147 58.69 -27.34 -74.57
C ASN A 147 60.12 -27.93 -74.54
N LYS A 148 60.43 -28.84 -73.60
CA LYS A 148 61.70 -29.57 -73.55
C LYS A 148 61.65 -30.96 -74.21
N ILE A 149 60.45 -31.54 -74.40
CA ILE A 149 60.29 -32.92 -74.89
C ILE A 149 60.04 -32.95 -76.42
N ILE A 150 59.62 -31.84 -77.03
CA ILE A 150 59.48 -31.71 -78.48
C ILE A 150 60.42 -30.59 -78.96
N PRO A 151 61.58 -30.91 -79.55
CA PRO A 151 62.38 -29.90 -80.22
C PRO A 151 61.77 -29.57 -81.59
N ASP A 152 61.78 -28.29 -81.91
CA ASP A 152 61.53 -27.67 -83.21
C ASP A 152 60.08 -27.64 -83.73
N THR A 153 59.47 -26.46 -83.59
CA THR A 153 59.25 -25.60 -84.76
C THR A 153 59.06 -24.14 -84.34
N GLN A 154 59.81 -23.23 -84.99
CA GLN A 154 59.73 -21.78 -84.81
C GLN A 154 58.41 -21.22 -85.40
N GLN A 155 57.79 -20.24 -84.74
CA GLN A 155 57.70 -18.84 -85.24
C GLN A 155 57.03 -17.84 -84.28
N GLN A 156 57.59 -16.63 -84.36
CA GLN A 156 57.20 -15.26 -84.02
C GLN A 156 56.05 -14.86 -83.04
N GLN A 157 56.39 -13.73 -82.42
CA GLN A 157 55.77 -12.90 -81.40
C GLN A 157 54.34 -12.35 -81.61
N GLN A 158 53.76 -12.07 -80.43
CA GLN A 158 52.84 -10.98 -80.04
C GLN A 158 51.37 -11.05 -80.47
N GLN A 159 50.50 -11.35 -79.51
CA GLN A 159 49.72 -10.32 -78.81
C GLN A 159 49.23 -10.85 -77.45
N THR A 160 49.64 -10.16 -76.38
CA THR A 160 48.86 -10.01 -75.13
C THR A 160 47.40 -9.73 -75.49
N PRO A 161 46.43 -10.26 -74.74
CA PRO A 161 45.81 -9.43 -73.69
C PRO A 161 45.31 -10.34 -72.51
N GLN A 162 45.01 -9.97 -71.27
CA GLN A 162 44.80 -8.72 -70.55
C GLN A 162 45.18 -8.95 -69.09
N LEU A 163 45.59 -7.87 -68.44
CA LEU A 163 45.39 -7.65 -67.02
C LEU A 163 43.99 -8.14 -66.62
N ILE A 164 43.90 -9.02 -65.61
CA ILE A 164 42.65 -9.18 -64.89
C ILE A 164 42.37 -7.82 -64.23
N ASP A 165 41.33 -7.21 -64.74
CA ASP A 165 40.71 -5.98 -64.30
C ASP A 165 40.58 -5.96 -62.76
N GLN A 166 41.20 -4.99 -62.09
CA GLN A 166 40.99 -4.75 -60.66
C GLN A 166 39.51 -4.45 -60.33
N ASN A 167 38.65 -4.21 -61.34
CA ASN A 167 37.20 -4.13 -61.16
C ASN A 167 36.49 -5.49 -61.05
N TYR A 168 37.11 -6.61 -61.44
CA TYR A 168 36.51 -7.95 -61.24
C TYR A 168 36.53 -8.35 -59.76
N ILE A 169 37.51 -7.88 -58.99
CA ILE A 169 37.62 -8.10 -57.54
C ILE A 169 36.66 -7.19 -56.74
N GLN A 170 36.26 -6.02 -57.28
CA GLN A 170 35.26 -5.17 -56.62
C GLN A 170 33.81 -5.59 -56.87
N LYS A 171 33.50 -6.35 -57.94
CA LYS A 171 32.15 -6.88 -58.18
C LYS A 171 31.82 -8.11 -57.32
N SER A 172 32.81 -8.89 -56.89
CA SER A 172 32.57 -10.00 -55.95
C SER A 172 32.38 -9.53 -54.50
N GLN A 173 32.89 -8.35 -54.11
CA GLN A 173 32.67 -7.78 -52.77
C GLN A 173 31.31 -7.07 -52.60
N LYS A 174 30.66 -6.60 -53.67
CA LYS A 174 29.34 -5.94 -53.59
C LYS A 174 28.14 -6.91 -53.59
N SER A 175 28.37 -8.20 -53.83
CA SER A 175 27.30 -9.21 -53.90
C SER A 175 27.04 -9.96 -52.59
N PHE A 176 27.88 -9.80 -51.55
CA PHE A 176 27.65 -10.46 -50.26
C PHE A 176 27.07 -9.53 -49.18
N LEU A 177 27.23 -8.20 -49.32
CA LEU A 177 26.76 -7.19 -48.36
C LEU A 177 25.37 -6.60 -48.67
N SER A 178 24.60 -7.16 -49.62
CA SER A 178 23.28 -6.62 -50.02
C SER A 178 22.08 -7.55 -49.79
N GLN A 179 22.19 -8.55 -48.91
CA GLN A 179 21.06 -9.42 -48.51
C GLN A 179 20.80 -9.49 -46.99
N THR A 180 20.96 -8.39 -46.25
CA THR A 180 20.35 -8.24 -44.91
C THR A 180 19.18 -7.25 -44.90
N GLY A 181 18.55 -7.08 -46.07
CA GLY A 181 17.33 -6.30 -46.26
C GLY A 181 16.18 -7.15 -46.78
N SER A 182 15.80 -8.23 -46.10
CA SER A 182 14.44 -8.78 -46.21
C SER A 182 14.15 -9.77 -45.09
N GLN A 183 13.09 -9.44 -44.35
CA GLN A 183 12.43 -10.29 -43.38
C GLN A 183 12.07 -11.65 -43.98
N LYS A 184 12.68 -12.72 -43.48
CA LYS A 184 12.08 -14.05 -43.33
C LYS A 184 12.95 -14.86 -42.38
N SER A 185 12.39 -15.08 -41.19
CA SER A 185 12.93 -15.89 -40.11
C SER A 185 13.39 -17.27 -40.62
N PHE A 186 14.70 -17.52 -40.58
CA PHE A 186 15.22 -18.88 -40.55
C PHE A 186 15.14 -19.36 -39.10
N ALA A 187 14.02 -20.01 -38.76
CA ALA A 187 13.97 -20.86 -37.58
C ALA A 187 14.86 -22.08 -37.84
N VAL A 188 16.13 -21.98 -37.45
CA VAL A 188 16.98 -23.16 -37.27
C VAL A 188 16.52 -23.80 -35.96
N ALA A 189 15.86 -24.96 -36.06
CA ALA A 189 15.55 -25.80 -34.92
C ALA A 189 16.88 -26.30 -34.34
N ILE A 190 17.35 -25.65 -33.28
CA ILE A 190 18.42 -26.16 -32.44
C ILE A 190 17.74 -27.13 -31.47
N GLU A 191 17.96 -28.43 -31.67
CA GLU A 191 17.66 -29.44 -30.66
C GLU A 191 18.55 -29.17 -29.44
N VAL A 192 18.00 -28.41 -28.50
CA VAL A 192 18.56 -28.32 -27.15
C VAL A 192 18.39 -29.70 -26.53
N PRO A 193 19.46 -30.40 -26.10
CA PRO A 193 19.30 -31.57 -25.26
C PRO A 193 18.73 -31.08 -23.93
N ILE A 194 17.40 -31.14 -23.81
CA ILE A 194 16.68 -30.99 -22.55
C ILE A 194 17.17 -32.12 -21.67
N ASN A 195 17.91 -31.76 -20.62
CA ASN A 195 18.17 -32.66 -19.51
C ASN A 195 16.80 -32.98 -18.89
N GLN A 196 16.25 -34.15 -19.22
CA GLN A 196 14.97 -34.64 -18.72
C GLN A 196 15.09 -34.92 -17.23
N ASN A 197 14.81 -33.91 -16.39
CA ASN A 197 14.36 -34.12 -15.00
C ASN A 197 13.80 -32.82 -14.39
N ILE A 198 12.84 -32.20 -15.08
CA ILE A 198 11.95 -31.23 -14.44
C ILE A 198 10.53 -31.60 -14.84
N GLU A 199 9.83 -32.29 -13.93
CA GLU A 199 8.39 -32.41 -13.99
C GLU A 199 7.76 -31.02 -14.08
N PRO A 200 6.81 -30.78 -14.99
CA PRO A 200 6.00 -29.58 -14.92
C PRO A 200 5.00 -29.78 -13.77
N GLN A 201 5.42 -29.43 -12.54
CA GLN A 201 4.45 -29.21 -11.48
C GLN A 201 3.62 -27.96 -11.83
N SER A 202 2.49 -28.23 -12.46
CA SER A 202 1.24 -27.46 -12.42
C SER A 202 1.37 -25.94 -12.61
N LEU A 203 1.60 -25.54 -13.85
CA LEU A 203 1.34 -24.18 -14.35
C LEU A 203 -0.15 -23.91 -14.63
N LEU A 204 -1.07 -24.76 -14.14
CA LEU A 204 -2.51 -24.66 -14.41
C LEU A 204 -3.33 -24.91 -13.15
N ASN A 205 -3.36 -23.91 -12.26
CA ASN A 205 -4.53 -23.68 -11.41
C ASN A 205 -5.42 -22.62 -12.10
N GLU A 206 -5.95 -22.99 -13.26
CA GLU A 206 -6.59 -22.12 -14.25
C GLU A 206 -8.07 -21.80 -13.95
N LYS A 207 -8.48 -21.81 -12.67
CA LYS A 207 -9.85 -21.44 -12.26
C LYS A 207 -9.96 -20.30 -11.25
N SER A 208 -8.87 -19.63 -10.89
CA SER A 208 -8.93 -18.53 -9.90
C SER A 208 -8.15 -17.27 -10.29
N ASN A 209 -7.28 -17.31 -11.31
CA ASN A 209 -6.43 -16.16 -11.64
C ASN A 209 -7.17 -15.00 -12.34
N SER A 210 -8.23 -15.24 -13.11
CA SER A 210 -8.99 -14.14 -13.71
C SER A 210 -9.82 -13.38 -12.68
N GLU A 211 -10.35 -14.06 -11.66
CA GLU A 211 -11.07 -13.43 -10.56
C GLU A 211 -10.09 -12.71 -9.60
N GLN A 212 -8.90 -13.26 -9.38
CA GLN A 212 -7.85 -12.61 -8.58
C GLN A 212 -7.23 -11.39 -9.27
N ILE A 213 -7.07 -11.42 -10.59
CA ILE A 213 -6.58 -10.26 -11.37
C ILE A 213 -7.67 -9.19 -11.52
N SER A 214 -8.94 -9.59 -11.69
CA SER A 214 -10.07 -8.65 -11.67
C SER A 214 -10.18 -7.96 -10.31
N THR A 215 -10.14 -8.73 -9.21
CA THR A 215 -10.18 -8.15 -7.85
C THR A 215 -8.98 -7.27 -7.55
N LEU A 216 -7.80 -7.56 -8.10
CA LEU A 216 -6.62 -6.70 -7.96
C LEU A 216 -6.78 -5.38 -8.71
N ASN A 217 -7.30 -5.41 -9.95
CA ASN A 217 -7.58 -4.19 -10.72
C ASN A 217 -8.70 -3.36 -10.09
N ASP A 218 -9.75 -4.00 -9.60
CA ASP A 218 -10.85 -3.34 -8.89
C ASP A 218 -10.35 -2.69 -7.58
N LEU A 219 -9.42 -3.35 -6.88
CA LEU A 219 -8.74 -2.77 -5.71
C LEU A 219 -7.83 -1.59 -6.09
N LEU A 220 -7.11 -1.69 -7.21
CA LEU A 220 -6.20 -0.63 -7.67
C LEU A 220 -6.99 0.61 -8.12
N GLU A 221 -8.08 0.42 -8.86
CA GLU A 221 -8.99 1.51 -9.26
C GLU A 221 -9.69 2.10 -8.04
N GLY A 222 -10.10 1.29 -7.07
CA GLY A 222 -10.65 1.75 -5.80
C GLY A 222 -9.65 2.58 -4.97
N LEU A 223 -8.38 2.16 -4.90
CA LEU A 223 -7.31 2.88 -4.21
C LEU A 223 -6.95 4.20 -4.91
N LEU A 224 -6.87 4.21 -6.24
CA LEU A 224 -6.66 5.42 -7.03
C LEU A 224 -7.84 6.41 -6.92
N ALA A 225 -9.07 5.88 -6.83
CA ALA A 225 -10.26 6.70 -6.60
C ALA A 225 -10.29 7.28 -5.19
N PHE A 226 -9.90 6.50 -4.16
CA PHE A 226 -9.81 6.96 -2.78
C PHE A 226 -8.71 8.02 -2.59
N GLU A 227 -7.55 7.85 -3.22
CA GLU A 227 -6.46 8.82 -3.20
C GLU A 227 -6.89 10.13 -3.91
N ASN A 228 -7.58 10.04 -5.05
CA ASN A 228 -8.10 11.23 -5.73
C ASN A 228 -9.23 11.92 -4.95
N GLN A 229 -10.12 11.19 -4.28
CA GLN A 229 -11.19 11.77 -3.47
C GLN A 229 -10.64 12.42 -2.18
N SER A 230 -9.67 11.78 -1.52
CA SER A 230 -9.01 12.37 -0.34
C SER A 230 -8.22 13.62 -0.72
N HIS A 231 -7.54 13.64 -1.87
CA HIS A 231 -6.90 14.85 -2.39
C HIS A 231 -7.88 15.94 -2.82
N GLN A 232 -9.04 15.60 -3.41
CA GLN A 232 -10.09 16.60 -3.70
C GLN A 232 -10.70 17.17 -2.41
N SER A 233 -10.96 16.34 -1.41
CA SER A 233 -11.49 16.78 -0.11
C SER A 233 -10.54 17.74 0.61
N LEU A 234 -9.24 17.46 0.55
CA LEU A 234 -8.20 18.32 1.14
C LEU A 234 -8.07 19.68 0.39
N LEU A 235 -8.25 19.67 -0.93
CA LEU A 235 -8.23 20.90 -1.75
C LEU A 235 -9.51 21.73 -1.63
N SER A 236 -10.66 21.12 -1.31
CA SER A 236 -11.88 21.85 -0.96
C SER A 236 -11.79 22.50 0.44
N GLU A 237 -11.23 21.80 1.44
CA GLU A 237 -11.04 22.37 2.80
C GLU A 237 -10.05 23.55 2.83
N GLN A 238 -9.07 23.57 1.91
CA GLN A 238 -8.16 24.72 1.76
C GLN A 238 -8.78 25.91 0.99
N ASN A 239 -9.80 25.70 0.15
CA ASN A 239 -10.48 26.77 -0.57
C ASN A 239 -11.65 27.40 0.23
N ASP A 240 -12.32 26.62 1.08
CA ASP A 240 -13.38 27.12 1.96
C ASP A 240 -12.83 27.95 3.14
N SER A 241 -11.53 27.80 3.44
CA SER A 241 -10.83 28.59 4.47
C SER A 241 -10.32 29.96 3.98
N GLN A 242 -10.37 30.26 2.66
CA GLN A 242 -9.95 31.56 2.11
C GLN A 242 -11.10 32.43 1.56
N SER A 243 -12.34 31.94 1.57
CA SER A 243 -13.51 32.69 1.07
C SER A 243 -14.43 33.22 2.18
N ALA A 244 -14.14 32.94 3.45
CA ALA A 244 -14.92 33.41 4.62
C ALA A 244 -14.48 34.79 5.18
N SER A 245 -13.94 35.69 4.35
CA SER A 245 -13.59 37.06 4.74
C SER A 245 -14.16 38.09 3.77
N ASN A 246 -15.49 38.15 3.64
CA ASN A 246 -16.24 39.35 3.27
C ASN A 246 -17.75 39.08 3.22
N GLN A 247 -18.43 39.06 4.38
CA GLN A 247 -19.84 39.48 4.45
C GLN A 247 -20.09 40.24 5.75
N GLN A 248 -20.74 41.38 5.59
CA GLN A 248 -21.09 42.35 6.64
C GLN A 248 -22.01 41.73 7.71
N PRO A 249 -21.94 42.19 8.96
CA PRO A 249 -22.83 41.76 10.02
C PRO A 249 -24.22 42.40 9.83
N SER A 250 -25.21 41.58 9.50
CA SER A 250 -26.63 41.97 9.64
C SER A 250 -27.06 41.78 11.09
N GLU A 251 -27.55 42.87 11.67
CA GLU A 251 -28.17 42.96 12.98
C GLU A 251 -29.22 41.85 13.18
N MET A 252 -29.03 41.01 14.20
CA MET A 252 -30.12 40.27 14.79
C MET A 252 -30.37 40.83 16.20
N ASN A 253 -31.51 41.50 16.32
CA ASN A 253 -32.08 42.01 17.56
C ASN A 253 -32.11 40.93 18.65
N LEU A 254 -31.32 41.14 19.71
CA LEU A 254 -31.50 40.48 21.00
C LEU A 254 -32.34 41.40 21.89
N PRO A 255 -33.55 41.00 22.34
CA PRO A 255 -34.19 41.70 23.43
C PRO A 255 -33.39 41.52 24.72
N ALA A 256 -33.28 42.64 25.42
CA ALA A 256 -32.41 42.89 26.55
C ALA A 256 -32.81 42.17 27.84
N LYS A 257 -31.77 41.81 28.60
CA LYS A 257 -31.57 41.98 30.05
C LYS A 257 -32.74 41.76 31.02
N SER A 258 -32.50 40.87 31.98
CA SER A 258 -32.30 41.21 33.40
C SER A 258 -31.65 39.98 34.08
N SER A 259 -30.41 39.97 34.59
CA SER A 259 -29.71 40.82 35.56
C SER A 259 -30.27 40.78 36.99
N THR A 260 -29.84 39.77 37.76
CA THR A 260 -29.45 39.93 39.17
C THR A 260 -28.37 38.88 39.47
N GLN A 261 -27.09 39.24 39.37
CA GLN A 261 -26.19 39.54 40.50
C GLN A 261 -26.25 38.53 41.65
N ILE A 262 -25.25 37.63 41.71
CA ILE A 262 -24.77 37.07 42.97
C ILE A 262 -23.27 37.37 43.04
N GLN A 263 -22.94 38.18 44.03
CA GLN A 263 -21.61 38.55 44.48
C GLN A 263 -21.23 37.66 45.67
N SER A 264 -19.93 37.56 45.93
CA SER A 264 -19.24 37.07 47.14
C SER A 264 -18.90 35.56 47.26
N GLN A 265 -17.62 35.27 46.97
CA GLN A 265 -16.73 34.43 47.78
C GLN A 265 -16.41 35.12 49.13
N PRO A 266 -15.61 34.52 50.06
CA PRO A 266 -15.34 33.10 50.35
C PRO A 266 -15.45 32.77 51.86
N GLU A 267 -15.47 31.49 52.25
CA GLU A 267 -14.85 31.13 53.52
C GLU A 267 -14.28 29.70 53.54
N SER A 268 -13.09 29.65 54.14
CA SER A 268 -12.17 28.55 54.36
C SER A 268 -12.68 27.66 55.50
N THR A 269 -12.49 26.33 55.38
CA THR A 269 -11.79 25.46 56.35
C THR A 269 -12.25 24.01 56.22
N ALA A 270 -11.41 23.14 55.66
CA ALA A 270 -11.38 21.74 56.06
C ALA A 270 -10.00 21.14 55.75
N SER A 271 -9.32 20.82 56.84
CA SER A 271 -7.96 20.37 56.97
C SER A 271 -7.81 18.89 56.63
N VAL A 272 -6.75 18.57 55.88
CA VAL A 272 -5.82 17.42 56.05
C VAL A 272 -6.42 16.02 56.28
N HIS A 273 -6.24 15.13 55.29
CA HIS A 273 -5.52 13.85 55.50
C HIS A 273 -5.07 13.25 54.16
N LYS A 274 -3.79 13.48 53.77
CA LYS A 274 -3.11 12.70 52.73
C LYS A 274 -2.60 11.40 53.35
N LYS A 275 -3.31 10.28 53.15
CA LYS A 275 -2.71 8.95 53.32
C LYS A 275 -1.96 8.59 52.04
N LYS A 276 -0.62 8.69 52.10
CA LYS A 276 0.31 7.98 51.23
C LYS A 276 0.03 6.47 51.37
N LYS A 277 -0.47 5.81 50.32
CA LYS A 277 -0.32 4.35 50.18
C LYS A 277 0.76 4.09 49.15
N THR A 278 1.85 3.52 49.63
CA THR A 278 2.98 2.98 48.90
C THR A 278 2.51 1.90 47.93
N MET A 279 2.89 2.03 46.65
CA MET A 279 2.77 0.95 45.68
C MET A 279 3.73 -0.18 46.10
N LYS A 280 3.19 -1.36 46.41
CA LYS A 280 3.97 -2.60 46.35
C LYS A 280 4.05 -3.02 44.89
N SER A 281 5.28 -3.00 44.39
CA SER A 281 5.73 -3.69 43.19
C SER A 281 5.21 -5.14 43.19
N ILE A 282 4.48 -5.51 42.14
CA ILE A 282 4.34 -6.90 41.72
C ILE A 282 5.29 -7.03 40.53
N LYS A 283 6.48 -7.56 40.81
CA LYS A 283 7.32 -8.21 39.82
C LYS A 283 6.73 -9.59 39.52
N ASP A 284 6.86 -9.97 38.26
CA ASP A 284 6.90 -11.34 37.74
C ASP A 284 5.69 -12.25 38.03
N SER A 285 4.85 -12.48 37.02
CA SER A 285 4.49 -13.87 36.67
C SER A 285 3.83 -13.98 35.29
N GLN A 286 4.59 -14.60 34.37
CA GLN A 286 4.18 -15.71 33.50
C GLN A 286 2.96 -15.55 32.58
N ILE A 287 3.30 -15.35 31.31
CA ILE A 287 2.85 -16.11 30.12
C ILE A 287 1.96 -17.32 30.45
N TRP A 288 0.77 -17.36 29.84
CA TRP A 288 0.27 -18.44 28.97
C TRP A 288 -0.67 -17.84 27.93
#